data_AF-A0A034WSC4-F1
#
_entry.id   AF-A0A034WSC4-F1
#
_cell.length_a   1.000
_cell.length_b   1.000
_cell.length_c   1.000
_cell.angle_alpha   90.00
_cell.angle_beta   90.00
_cell.angle_gamma   90.00
#
_symmetry.space_group_name_H-M   'P 1'
#
loop_
_entity.id
_entity.type
_entity.pdbx_description
1 polymer ?
#
loop_
_entity_poly.entity_id
_entity_poly.type
_entity_poly.pdbx_seq_one_letter_code
_entity_poly.pdbx_strand_id
1 'polypeptide(L)'
;MLSVAEIINLLNSIPVGYKSPEDNCFNAANQMYIPEYKKLGVITVANELQDNLPEADENDLFCDVPGCQIAFENSASYQAHFYNVHRYLCSVCRRCLPTAHLLCLHILECHDSYFIIRAKRGDAMYSCFLGECKVKLPTPKQRREHCINKHKFPANYRFEQLCGKPYKRHTKKPSKSVEANEIVDDMDVVADIPNMK
;
A
#
# COMPACT_ATOMS: atom_id res chain seq x y z
N MET A 1 29.82 -25.01 16.32
CA MET A 1 30.48 -23.80 15.79
C MET A 1 31.67 -24.28 14.99
N LEU A 2 31.88 -23.77 13.77
CA LEU A 2 33.02 -24.14 12.95
C LEU A 2 34.31 -23.65 13.63
N SER A 3 35.34 -24.48 13.66
CA SER A 3 36.68 -24.13 14.09
C SER A 3 37.31 -23.12 13.13
N VAL A 4 38.29 -22.37 13.60
CA VAL A 4 39.02 -21.38 12.79
C VAL A 4 39.64 -22.03 11.55
N ALA A 5 40.14 -23.26 11.67
CA ALA A 5 40.70 -24.01 10.55
C ALA A 5 39.63 -24.37 9.49
N GLU A 6 38.44 -24.76 9.92
CA GLU A 6 37.32 -25.05 9.00
C GLU A 6 36.84 -23.78 8.29
N ILE A 7 36.82 -22.64 8.97
CA ILE A 7 36.47 -21.34 8.37
C ILE A 7 37.51 -20.94 7.32
N ILE A 8 38.80 -21.11 7.61
CA ILE A 8 39.87 -20.78 6.64
C ILE A 8 39.80 -21.70 5.41
N ASN A 9 39.56 -22.99 5.60
CA ASN A 9 39.41 -23.93 4.49
C ASN A 9 38.20 -23.58 3.61
N LEU A 10 37.08 -23.16 4.22
CA LEU A 10 35.91 -22.68 3.49
C LEU A 10 36.22 -21.39 2.72
N LEU A 11 36.88 -20.42 3.33
CA LEU A 11 37.24 -19.16 2.65
C LEU A 11 38.19 -19.40 1.48
N ASN A 12 39.13 -20.33 1.60
CA ASN A 12 40.04 -20.71 0.51
C ASN A 12 39.34 -21.45 -0.65
N SER A 13 38.16 -22.03 -0.40
CA SER A 13 37.35 -22.65 -1.47
C SER A 13 36.55 -21.62 -2.28
N ILE A 14 36.40 -20.39 -1.78
CA ILE A 14 35.67 -19.33 -2.46
C ILE A 14 36.63 -18.63 -3.43
N PRO A 15 36.33 -18.62 -4.74
CA PRO A 15 37.17 -17.94 -5.70
C PRO A 15 37.24 -16.43 -5.43
N VAL A 16 38.46 -15.89 -5.36
CA VAL A 16 38.73 -14.45 -5.18
C VAL A 16 39.08 -13.81 -6.52
N GLY A 17 38.55 -12.62 -6.78
CA GLY A 17 38.78 -11.83 -8.00
C GLY A 17 37.66 -11.92 -9.04
N TYR A 18 37.84 -11.25 -10.17
CA TYR A 18 36.91 -11.34 -11.30
C TYR A 18 37.01 -12.72 -11.94
N LYS A 19 35.86 -13.40 -12.07
CA LYS A 19 35.72 -14.65 -12.80
C LYS A 19 34.99 -14.37 -14.11
N SER A 20 35.53 -14.91 -15.19
CA SER A 20 34.93 -14.82 -16.52
C SER A 20 33.59 -15.54 -16.53
N PRO A 21 32.62 -15.13 -17.37
CA PRO A 21 31.35 -15.84 -17.53
C PRO A 21 31.52 -17.31 -17.96
N GLU A 22 32.64 -17.65 -18.60
CA GLU A 22 32.98 -19.01 -19.02
C GLU A 22 33.72 -19.84 -17.94
N ASP A 23 33.98 -19.28 -16.75
CA ASP A 23 34.68 -20.01 -15.69
C ASP A 23 33.87 -21.20 -15.19
N ASN A 24 34.59 -22.32 -14.96
CA ASN A 24 34.00 -23.57 -14.48
C ASN A 24 33.23 -23.43 -13.15
N CYS A 25 33.51 -22.40 -12.35
CA CYS A 25 32.77 -22.12 -11.11
C CYS A 25 31.30 -21.77 -11.36
N PHE A 26 30.96 -21.30 -12.57
CA PHE A 26 29.59 -20.96 -12.95
C PHE A 26 28.89 -22.06 -13.75
N ASN A 27 29.58 -23.09 -14.26
CA ASN A 27 28.98 -24.09 -15.15
C ASN A 27 27.72 -24.76 -14.60
N ALA A 28 27.73 -25.16 -13.32
CA ALA A 28 26.56 -25.78 -12.68
C ALA A 28 25.37 -24.81 -12.57
N ALA A 29 25.64 -23.54 -12.24
CA ALA A 29 24.61 -22.50 -12.16
C ALA A 29 24.13 -22.09 -13.57
N ASN A 30 25.03 -21.95 -14.53
CA ASN A 30 24.73 -21.59 -15.91
C ASN A 30 23.84 -22.65 -16.56
N GLN A 31 24.13 -23.95 -16.36
CA GLN A 31 23.26 -25.03 -16.86
C GLN A 31 21.87 -25.04 -16.21
N MET A 32 21.75 -24.60 -14.95
CA MET A 32 20.48 -24.61 -14.23
C MET A 32 19.62 -23.36 -14.52
N TYR A 33 20.25 -22.19 -14.68
CA TYR A 33 19.55 -20.90 -14.74
C TYR A 33 19.57 -20.23 -16.12
N ILE A 34 20.46 -20.64 -17.03
CA ILE A 34 20.49 -20.14 -18.40
C ILE A 34 19.89 -21.25 -19.29
N PRO A 35 18.56 -21.26 -19.50
CA PRO A 35 17.98 -22.20 -20.46
C PRO A 35 18.66 -21.98 -21.81
N GLU A 36 19.01 -23.07 -22.50
CA GLU A 36 19.48 -22.99 -23.89
C GLU A 36 18.47 -22.16 -24.67
N TYR A 37 18.91 -21.01 -25.18
CA TYR A 37 18.06 -20.14 -25.98
C TYR A 37 17.77 -20.87 -27.29
N LYS A 38 16.69 -21.65 -27.32
CA LYS A 38 16.22 -22.30 -28.52
C LYS A 38 15.73 -21.19 -29.45
N LYS A 39 16.56 -20.81 -30.41
CA LYS A 39 16.19 -19.91 -31.49
C LYS A 39 15.12 -20.60 -32.33
N LEU A 40 13.87 -20.52 -31.88
CA LEU A 40 12.71 -20.84 -32.70
C LEU A 40 12.78 -19.84 -33.86
N GLY A 41 12.98 -20.36 -35.07
CA GLY A 41 13.17 -19.54 -36.26
C GLY A 41 12.04 -18.52 -36.44
N VAL A 42 12.27 -17.54 -37.32
CA VAL A 42 11.25 -16.55 -37.70
C VAL A 42 9.98 -17.29 -38.11
N ILE A 43 8.92 -17.13 -37.33
CA ILE A 43 7.61 -17.69 -37.63
C ILE A 43 7.06 -16.87 -38.80
N THR A 44 7.16 -17.40 -40.02
CA THR A 44 6.60 -16.77 -41.24
C THR A 44 5.10 -17.01 -41.40
N VAL A 45 4.48 -17.73 -40.48
CA VAL A 45 3.03 -17.99 -40.47
C VAL A 45 2.46 -17.58 -39.12
N ALA A 46 2.41 -16.28 -38.88
CA ALA A 46 1.78 -15.69 -37.70
C ALA A 46 0.24 -15.82 -37.71
N ASN A 47 -0.36 -16.44 -38.74
CA ASN A 47 -1.78 -16.32 -39.03
C ASN A 47 -2.58 -17.63 -39.07
N GLU A 48 -1.96 -18.79 -38.82
CA GLU A 48 -2.65 -20.10 -38.95
C GLU A 48 -2.75 -20.89 -37.63
N LEU A 49 -2.28 -20.33 -36.51
CA LEU A 49 -2.43 -20.93 -35.18
C LEU A 49 -3.43 -20.18 -34.28
N GLN A 50 -4.14 -19.18 -34.83
CA GLN A 50 -5.13 -18.41 -34.05
C GLN A 50 -6.46 -19.15 -33.83
N ASP A 51 -6.78 -20.17 -34.65
CA ASP A 51 -8.15 -20.73 -34.68
C ASP A 51 -8.42 -21.82 -33.62
N ASN A 52 -7.43 -22.19 -32.79
CA ASN A 52 -7.58 -23.20 -31.74
C ASN A 52 -6.82 -22.85 -30.45
N LEU A 53 -6.74 -21.57 -30.08
CA LEU A 53 -6.58 -21.25 -28.67
C LEU A 53 -7.96 -21.30 -28.02
N PRO A 54 -8.13 -21.93 -26.85
CA PRO A 54 -9.32 -21.69 -26.03
C PRO A 54 -9.45 -20.17 -25.92
N GLU A 55 -10.63 -19.62 -26.22
CA GLU A 55 -10.98 -18.26 -25.85
C GLU A 55 -10.68 -18.17 -24.36
N ALA A 56 -9.54 -17.57 -24.01
CA ALA A 56 -9.15 -17.41 -22.63
C ALA A 56 -10.20 -16.45 -22.08
N ASP A 57 -11.11 -16.97 -21.24
CA ASP A 57 -12.10 -16.19 -20.51
C ASP A 57 -11.44 -14.86 -20.10
N GLU A 58 -11.98 -13.79 -20.68
CA GLU A 58 -11.28 -12.52 -20.87
C GLU A 58 -10.87 -11.92 -19.53
N ASN A 59 -9.59 -12.09 -19.18
CA ASN A 59 -8.80 -11.35 -18.21
C ASN A 59 -9.60 -10.66 -17.10
N ASP A 60 -9.94 -11.40 -16.05
CA ASP A 60 -10.28 -10.77 -14.79
C ASP A 60 -9.04 -10.01 -14.28
N LEU A 61 -9.00 -8.69 -14.48
CA LEU A 61 -7.91 -7.85 -13.99
C LEU A 61 -8.09 -7.67 -12.49
N PHE A 62 -7.21 -8.25 -11.68
CA PHE A 62 -7.25 -8.11 -10.22
C PHE A 62 -6.14 -7.19 -9.70
N CYS A 63 -6.39 -6.57 -8.56
CA CYS A 63 -5.33 -5.90 -7.81
C CYS A 63 -4.31 -6.90 -7.27
N ASP A 64 -3.03 -6.67 -7.58
CA ASP A 64 -1.89 -7.50 -7.16
C ASP A 64 -1.39 -7.19 -5.74
N VAL A 65 -1.91 -6.12 -5.11
CA VAL A 65 -1.49 -5.68 -3.78
C VAL A 65 -2.01 -6.66 -2.72
N PRO A 66 -1.14 -7.26 -1.87
CA PRO A 66 -1.55 -8.21 -0.85
C PRO A 66 -2.65 -7.64 0.06
N GLY A 67 -3.80 -8.33 0.11
CA GLY A 67 -4.97 -7.91 0.88
C GLY A 67 -5.97 -7.02 0.12
N CYS A 68 -5.68 -6.67 -1.13
CA CYS A 68 -6.65 -6.14 -2.08
C CYS A 68 -7.11 -7.28 -3.01
N GLN A 69 -8.43 -7.37 -3.25
CA GLN A 69 -9.03 -8.40 -4.11
C GLN A 69 -10.11 -7.78 -4.99
N ILE A 70 -9.88 -6.53 -5.42
CA ILE A 70 -10.81 -5.82 -6.30
C ILE A 70 -10.51 -6.27 -7.74
N ALA A 71 -11.57 -6.68 -8.44
CA ALA A 71 -11.55 -6.99 -9.86
C ALA A 71 -11.91 -5.74 -10.67
N PHE A 72 -11.40 -5.66 -11.89
CA PHE A 72 -11.57 -4.54 -12.81
C PHE A 72 -11.93 -5.04 -14.20
N GLU A 73 -12.87 -4.36 -14.85
CA GLU A 73 -13.24 -4.64 -16.24
C GLU A 73 -12.25 -4.04 -17.24
N ASN A 74 -11.44 -3.04 -16.82
CA ASN A 74 -10.58 -2.29 -17.72
C ASN A 74 -9.27 -1.86 -17.06
N SER A 75 -8.20 -1.74 -17.83
CA SER A 75 -6.88 -1.33 -17.30
C SER A 75 -6.88 0.08 -16.67
N ALA A 76 -7.69 0.99 -17.23
CA ALA A 76 -7.83 2.35 -16.72
C ALA A 76 -8.43 2.40 -15.30
N SER A 77 -9.41 1.54 -14.99
CA SER A 77 -10.03 1.49 -13.66
C SER A 77 -9.07 0.87 -12.63
N TYR A 78 -8.30 -0.15 -13.04
CA TYR A 78 -7.20 -0.69 -12.23
C TYR A 78 -6.15 0.38 -11.89
N GLN A 79 -5.68 1.13 -12.90
CA GLN A 79 -4.69 2.19 -12.71
C GLN A 79 -5.20 3.30 -11.77
N ALA A 80 -6.45 3.74 -11.96
CA ALA A 80 -7.07 4.72 -11.07
C ALA A 80 -7.20 4.20 -9.63
N HIS A 81 -7.58 2.93 -9.45
CA HIS A 81 -7.61 2.29 -8.14
C HIS A 81 -6.22 2.28 -7.50
N PHE A 82 -5.20 1.83 -8.23
CA PHE A 82 -3.83 1.78 -7.73
C PHE A 82 -3.35 3.17 -7.29
N TYR A 83 -3.59 4.21 -8.09
CA TYR A 83 -3.16 5.57 -7.74
C TYR A 83 -3.88 6.17 -6.54
N ASN A 84 -5.16 5.88 -6.36
CA ASN A 84 -5.95 6.44 -5.26
C ASN A 84 -5.81 5.65 -3.95
N VAL A 85 -5.55 4.34 -4.04
CA VAL A 85 -5.56 3.45 -2.87
C VAL A 85 -4.17 2.97 -2.50
N HIS A 86 -3.33 2.62 -3.47
CA HIS A 86 -2.07 1.89 -3.23
C HIS A 86 -0.80 2.69 -3.52
N ARG A 87 -0.92 3.91 -4.06
CA ARG A 87 0.22 4.75 -4.44
C ARG A 87 1.23 4.97 -3.32
N TYR A 88 0.77 5.11 -2.09
CA TYR A 88 1.64 5.33 -0.93
C TYR A 88 1.55 4.17 0.06
N LEU A 89 2.04 3.02 -0.37
CA LEU A 89 2.16 1.79 0.42
C LEU A 89 3.45 1.76 1.24
N CYS A 90 3.37 1.43 2.52
CA CYS A 90 4.53 1.08 3.32
C CYS A 90 5.07 -0.31 2.94
N SER A 91 6.36 -0.41 2.61
CA SER A 91 7.00 -1.69 2.28
C SER A 91 7.08 -2.66 3.47
N VAL A 92 7.13 -2.15 4.70
CA VAL A 92 7.31 -2.95 5.93
C VAL A 92 5.98 -3.54 6.40
N CYS A 93 4.96 -2.71 6.61
CA CYS A 93 3.67 -3.15 7.16
C CYS A 93 2.53 -3.22 6.15
N ARG A 94 2.79 -2.91 4.86
CA ARG A 94 1.81 -2.92 3.76
C ARG A 94 0.61 -1.99 3.96
N ARG A 95 0.72 -1.00 4.86
CA ARG A 95 -0.32 0.01 5.06
C ARG A 95 -0.32 1.00 3.90
N CYS A 96 -1.52 1.31 3.41
CA CYS A 96 -1.74 2.39 2.44
C CYS A 96 -2.03 3.71 3.15
N LEU A 97 -1.37 4.78 2.71
CA LEU A 97 -1.57 6.14 3.21
C LEU A 97 -2.10 7.07 2.10
N PRO A 98 -2.86 8.13 2.43
CA PRO A 98 -3.46 9.01 1.41
C PRO A 98 -2.44 9.88 0.65
N THR A 99 -1.32 10.24 1.27
CA THR A 99 -0.33 11.14 0.68
C THR A 99 1.09 10.66 0.94
N ALA A 100 2.03 11.09 0.09
CA ALA A 100 3.46 10.82 0.25
C ALA A 100 3.98 11.30 1.62
N HIS A 101 3.55 12.49 2.04
CA HIS A 101 3.96 13.05 3.33
C HIS A 101 3.53 12.17 4.51
N LEU A 102 2.28 11.70 4.51
CA LEU A 102 1.79 10.81 5.56
C LEU A 102 2.50 9.45 5.56
N LEU A 103 2.89 8.94 4.39
CA LEU A 103 3.74 7.74 4.29
C LEU A 103 5.12 7.98 4.92
N CYS A 104 5.76 9.11 4.63
CA CYS A 104 7.04 9.46 5.25
C CYS A 104 6.93 9.57 6.78
N LEU A 105 5.90 10.25 7.30
CA LEU A 105 5.64 10.31 8.74
C LEU A 105 5.43 8.93 9.35
N HIS A 106 4.67 8.05 8.67
CA HIS A 106 4.44 6.69 9.11
C HIS A 106 5.75 5.89 9.21
N ILE A 107 6.62 5.97 8.19
CA ILE A 107 7.92 5.26 8.21
C ILE A 107 8.77 5.75 9.38
N LEU A 108 8.86 7.08 9.58
CA LEU A 108 9.62 7.66 10.68
C LEU A 108 9.04 7.29 12.05
N GLU A 109 7.74 7.43 12.24
CA GLU A 109 7.14 7.25 13.58
C GLU A 109 6.91 5.79 13.96
N CYS A 110 6.65 4.91 12.99
CA CYS A 110 6.29 3.52 13.28
C CYS A 110 7.44 2.52 13.00
N HIS A 111 8.39 2.86 12.12
CA HIS A 111 9.43 1.92 11.67
C HIS A 111 10.87 2.39 11.91
N ASP A 112 11.10 3.67 12.20
CA ASP A 112 12.45 4.18 12.44
C ASP A 112 12.82 4.12 13.94
N SER A 113 13.77 3.25 14.27
CA SER A 113 14.33 3.14 15.61
C SER A 113 15.06 4.41 16.08
N TYR A 114 15.67 5.16 15.15
CA TYR A 114 16.36 6.42 15.44
C TYR A 114 15.36 7.49 15.90
N PHE A 115 14.20 7.57 15.23
CA PHE A 115 13.11 8.44 15.63
C PHE A 115 12.69 8.18 17.08
N ILE A 116 12.49 6.90 17.44
CA ILE A 116 12.06 6.51 18.80
C ILE A 116 13.07 6.99 19.85
N ILE A 117 14.37 6.83 19.59
CA ILE A 117 15.43 7.25 20.52
C ILE A 117 15.44 8.77 20.70
N ARG A 118 15.35 9.53 19.61
CA ARG A 118 15.35 11.00 19.67
C ARG A 118 14.10 11.57 20.32
N ALA A 119 12.93 11.01 19.99
CA ALA A 119 11.68 11.39 20.63
C ALA A 119 11.73 11.14 22.15
N LYS A 120 12.32 10.01 22.60
CA LYS A 120 12.51 9.72 24.03
C LYS A 120 13.46 10.70 24.73
N ARG A 121 14.44 11.25 24.02
CA ARG A 121 15.33 12.31 24.53
C ARG A 121 14.67 13.67 24.64
N GLY A 122 13.45 13.84 24.11
CA GLY A 122 12.71 15.10 24.12
C GLY A 122 12.93 15.97 22.89
N ASP A 123 13.63 15.48 21.86
CA ASP A 123 13.82 16.23 20.62
C ASP A 123 12.49 16.41 19.88
N ALA A 124 12.32 17.57 19.23
CA ALA A 124 11.14 17.88 18.41
C ALA A 124 11.13 17.09 17.10
N MET A 125 10.67 15.84 17.15
CA MET A 125 10.69 14.90 16.02
C MET A 125 9.35 14.82 15.26
N TYR A 126 8.22 15.05 15.91
CA TYR A 126 6.90 14.89 15.30
C TYR A 126 6.58 16.05 14.37
N SER A 127 6.62 15.81 13.06
CA SER A 127 6.28 16.84 12.06
C SER A 127 4.76 16.95 11.89
N CYS A 128 4.27 18.14 11.52
CA CYS A 128 2.86 18.39 11.22
C CYS A 128 2.32 17.44 10.14
N PHE A 129 1.02 17.09 10.19
CA PHE A 129 0.37 16.24 9.19
C PHE A 129 0.20 16.91 7.83
N LEU A 130 0.26 18.24 7.76
CA LEU A 130 0.28 18.97 6.49
C LEU A 130 1.71 19.09 5.99
N GLY A 131 1.97 18.61 4.76
CA GLY A 131 3.32 18.62 4.17
C GLY A 131 3.90 20.00 3.91
N GLU A 132 3.03 21.01 3.73
CA GLU A 132 3.42 22.42 3.61
C GLU A 132 3.82 23.05 4.95
N CYS A 133 3.42 22.46 6.08
CA CYS A 133 3.76 22.95 7.40
C CYS A 133 5.05 22.29 7.92
N LYS A 134 6.11 23.09 8.07
CA LYS A 134 7.44 22.63 8.49
C LYS A 134 7.63 22.55 10.02
N VAL A 135 6.56 22.77 10.79
CA VAL A 135 6.63 22.77 12.26
C VAL A 135 6.83 21.34 12.77
N LYS A 136 7.81 21.18 13.68
CA LYS A 136 8.07 19.95 14.41
C LYS A 136 7.81 20.14 15.89
N LEU A 137 7.23 19.12 16.52
CA LEU A 137 6.82 19.15 17.91
C LEU A 137 7.42 17.96 18.67
N PRO A 138 7.69 18.09 19.98
CA PRO A 138 8.29 17.03 20.79
C PRO A 138 7.30 15.91 21.14
N THR A 139 5.98 16.16 21.13
CA THR A 139 4.98 15.13 21.46
C THR A 139 3.84 15.04 20.44
N PRO A 140 3.23 13.84 20.26
CA PRO A 140 2.06 13.68 19.41
C PRO A 140 0.86 14.53 19.85
N LYS A 141 0.71 14.76 21.16
CA LYS A 141 -0.36 15.58 21.74
C LYS A 141 -0.25 17.03 21.29
N GLN A 142 0.95 17.60 21.42
CA GLN A 142 1.21 18.96 20.94
C GLN A 142 1.03 19.07 19.43
N ARG A 143 1.45 18.05 18.66
CA ARG A 143 1.18 18.02 17.21
C ARG A 143 -0.31 18.09 16.90
N ARG A 144 -1.15 17.34 17.63
CA ARG A 144 -2.61 17.40 17.47
C ARG A 144 -3.14 18.80 17.77
N GLU A 145 -2.72 19.39 18.89
CA GLU A 145 -3.12 20.75 19.26
C GLU A 145 -2.69 21.78 18.21
N HIS A 146 -1.48 21.66 17.66
CA HIS A 146 -0.99 22.51 16.57
C HIS A 146 -1.91 22.39 15.34
N CYS A 147 -2.28 21.18 14.93
CA CYS A 147 -3.16 20.96 13.78
C CYS A 147 -4.55 21.55 13.99
N ILE A 148 -5.11 21.43 15.20
CA ILE A 148 -6.41 22.02 15.53
C ILE A 148 -6.32 23.56 15.57
N ASN A 149 -5.31 24.11 16.25
CA ASN A 149 -5.23 25.55 16.51
C ASN A 149 -4.80 26.35 15.28
N LYS A 150 -3.76 25.87 14.57
CA LYS A 150 -3.17 26.56 13.41
C LYS A 150 -3.85 26.19 12.11
N HIS A 151 -4.20 24.92 11.92
CA HIS A 151 -4.77 24.44 10.65
C HIS A 151 -6.28 24.17 10.71
N LYS A 152 -6.91 24.44 11.86
CA LYS A 152 -8.37 24.30 12.05
C LYS A 152 -8.90 22.90 11.75
N PHE A 153 -8.07 21.89 11.99
CA PHE A 153 -8.51 20.51 11.84
C PHE A 153 -9.65 20.24 12.83
N PRO A 154 -10.69 19.48 12.42
CA PRO A 154 -11.76 19.07 13.32
C PRO A 154 -11.20 18.33 14.53
N ALA A 155 -11.76 18.57 15.72
CA ALA A 155 -11.29 17.92 16.95
C ALA A 155 -11.43 16.39 16.91
N ASN A 156 -12.41 15.88 16.13
CA ASN A 156 -12.68 14.46 15.88
C ASN A 156 -11.87 13.88 14.70
N TYR A 157 -10.91 14.62 14.14
CA TYR A 157 -10.04 14.10 13.10
C TYR A 157 -9.21 12.90 13.63
N ARG A 158 -9.07 11.86 12.80
CA ARG A 158 -8.41 10.60 13.18
C ARG A 158 -6.88 10.69 13.01
N PHE A 159 -6.22 11.39 13.93
CA PHE A 159 -4.76 11.57 13.91
C PHE A 159 -3.96 10.27 14.13
N GLU A 160 -4.56 9.24 14.73
CA GLU A 160 -3.90 7.96 15.07
C GLU A 160 -3.75 7.01 13.87
N GLN A 161 -4.29 7.37 12.71
CA GLN A 161 -4.37 6.49 11.55
C GLN A 161 -3.01 6.23 10.87
N LEU A 162 -1.93 6.89 11.30
CA LEU A 162 -0.57 6.58 10.84
C LEU A 162 -0.07 5.23 11.38
N CYS A 163 -0.17 4.98 12.69
CA CYS A 163 0.34 3.74 13.30
C CYS A 163 -0.75 2.79 13.84
N GLY A 164 -2.05 3.12 13.70
CA GLY A 164 -3.15 2.27 14.22
C GLY A 164 -3.23 0.88 13.58
N LYS A 165 -3.75 -0.13 14.29
CA LYS A 165 -3.95 -1.48 13.73
C LYS A 165 -4.77 -1.43 12.42
N PRO A 166 -4.59 -2.38 11.48
CA PRO A 166 -5.41 -2.43 10.27
C PRO A 166 -6.89 -2.39 10.67
N TYR A 167 -7.65 -1.49 10.04
CA TYR A 167 -9.07 -1.36 10.28
C TYR A 167 -9.74 -2.70 9.96
N LYS A 168 -10.25 -3.40 10.99
CA LYS A 168 -11.10 -4.57 10.77
C LYS A 168 -12.35 -4.06 10.05
N ARG A 169 -12.57 -4.50 8.81
CA ARG A 169 -13.83 -4.25 8.12
C ARG A 169 -14.97 -4.75 9.01
N HIS A 170 -15.92 -3.87 9.33
CA HIS A 170 -17.23 -4.32 9.76
C HIS A 170 -17.81 -5.14 8.61
N THR A 171 -17.85 -6.45 8.77
CA THR A 171 -18.67 -7.32 7.93
C THR A 171 -20.10 -6.81 8.07
N LYS A 172 -20.65 -6.23 7.00
CA LYS A 172 -22.10 -5.94 6.94
C LYS A 172 -22.79 -7.28 7.20
N LYS A 173 -23.51 -7.39 8.33
CA LYS A 173 -24.46 -8.48 8.53
C LYS A 173 -25.45 -8.43 7.36
N PRO A 174 -25.83 -9.57 6.77
CA PRO A 174 -26.80 -9.58 5.69
C PRO A 174 -28.11 -8.96 6.18
N SER A 175 -28.59 -7.96 5.45
CA SER A 175 -29.90 -7.35 5.64
C SER A 175 -30.97 -8.43 5.45
N LYS A 176 -31.70 -8.75 6.52
CA LYS A 176 -32.95 -9.50 6.43
C LYS A 176 -33.99 -8.63 5.72
N SER A 177 -34.71 -9.29 4.85
CA SER A 177 -35.76 -8.82 3.95
C SER A 177 -36.92 -8.10 4.63
N VAL A 178 -37.44 -7.14 3.87
CA VAL A 178 -38.78 -6.55 3.81
C VAL A 178 -39.88 -7.28 4.59
N GLU A 179 -40.62 -6.53 5.41
CA GLU A 179 -42.07 -6.68 5.59
C GLU A 179 -42.68 -5.29 5.77
N ALA A 180 -43.74 -5.04 5.01
CA ALA A 180 -44.43 -3.78 4.84
C ALA A 180 -45.25 -3.38 6.09
N ASN A 181 -45.50 -2.09 6.26
CA ASN A 181 -46.81 -1.59 6.66
C ASN A 181 -46.98 -0.14 6.21
N GLU A 182 -48.03 0.05 5.42
CA GLU A 182 -48.59 1.32 4.99
C GLU A 182 -49.26 2.01 6.18
N ILE A 183 -49.01 3.30 6.37
CA ILE A 183 -49.99 4.25 6.92
C ILE A 183 -49.84 5.54 6.11
N VAL A 184 -50.86 5.81 5.31
CA VAL A 184 -51.20 7.12 4.75
C VAL A 184 -51.75 8.00 5.88
N ASP A 185 -51.41 9.29 5.90
CA ASP A 185 -52.40 10.37 6.03
C ASP A 185 -51.74 11.77 5.95
N ASP A 186 -52.36 12.55 5.06
CA ASP A 186 -52.50 14.00 4.90
C ASP A 186 -51.56 15.04 5.56
N MET A 187 -50.92 15.80 4.65
CA MET A 187 -51.12 17.25 4.42
C MET A 187 -51.48 18.16 5.61
N ASP A 188 -50.62 19.14 5.89
CA ASP A 188 -51.11 20.52 6.08
C ASP A 188 -50.07 21.58 5.73
N VAL A 189 -50.52 22.52 4.90
CA VAL A 189 -49.87 23.74 4.43
C VAL A 189 -50.53 24.88 5.18
N VAL A 190 -49.78 25.73 5.90
CA VAL A 190 -50.05 27.18 5.85
C VAL A 190 -48.91 28.00 6.46
N ALA A 191 -48.46 28.98 5.68
CA ALA A 191 -47.93 30.25 6.18
C ALA A 191 -49.12 31.14 6.60
N ASP A 192 -49.03 31.84 7.73
CA ASP A 192 -48.99 33.31 7.73
C ASP A 192 -49.06 33.93 9.14
N ILE A 193 -48.40 35.08 9.20
CA ILE A 193 -48.21 36.03 10.31
C ILE A 193 -49.52 36.75 10.65
N PRO A 194 -49.67 37.27 11.89
CA PRO A 194 -50.29 38.57 12.04
C PRO A 194 -49.41 39.61 12.76
N ASN A 195 -49.40 40.74 12.08
CA ASN A 195 -48.90 42.09 12.33
C ASN A 195 -48.97 42.61 13.80
N MET A 196 -47.93 43.36 14.19
CA MET A 196 -48.03 44.39 15.24
C MET A 196 -48.30 45.75 14.58
N LYS A 197 -49.54 46.21 14.77
CA LYS A 197 -50.07 47.60 14.60
C LYS A 197 -50.12 48.18 13.19
#